data_AF-A0A5R8KHA8-F1
#
_entry.id   AF-A0A5R8KHA8-F1
#
_cell.length_a   1.000
_cell.length_b   1.000
_cell.length_c   1.000
_cell.angle_alpha   90.00
_cell.angle_beta   90.00
_cell.angle_gamma   90.00
#
_symmetry.space_group_name_H-M   'P 1'
#
loop_
_entity.id
_entity.type
_entity.pdbx_description
1 polymer ?
#
loop_
_entity_poly.entity_id
_entity_poly.type
_entity_poly.pdbx_seq_one_letter_code
_entity_poly.pdbx_strand_id
1 'polypeptide(L)'
;MKTRLDIQVRQPFAEGSIQTAAVAKVRRLTTEKSKPVKRWWQKEKPVGIEGGDSQDERWTSFDLPGGGYYRVTIILPRGEGIEREFLVKKGNIHHESIKMDVSPHEYLGWQQFAGIVRAKPHTSRVVAGSMGLESTHESTLLEKGMLRMAHHRENIPQGPPSVSGVFLWEGINAWRAWDNLGPYFPMHTLDWAAQSDSEYVTWSPDMPTYELGAHLVDNLRHWHYHHHLPRSFHFPRWVLFEIGGQRTLASVPWAWWGNNPRDKTESIRFVYDRTRQSPLGEERPGHLTLSVQDKQWFGLLEFLGSGRLNQADGMIDKVLSRENPEYALYGKVKGPLVAVAGGIISIARCQSTQQQTWDPWLDNLANWFPRIPDGPILLGCRRAAKAQNLEQLQDAFRRVEEGVYRGIPFFSASIAMTNRALAQMSDVIPEAEKLRRFIAPVTARIDPGQPFTVISLS
;
A
#
# COMPACT_ATOMS: atom_id res chain seq x y z
N MET A 1 20.78 -23.21 -33.85
CA MET A 1 20.81 -23.02 -32.38
C MET A 1 19.93 -21.83 -32.01
N LYS A 2 19.10 -21.95 -30.97
CA LYS A 2 18.24 -20.85 -30.50
C LYS A 2 19.09 -19.84 -29.72
N THR A 3 18.82 -18.55 -29.91
CA THR A 3 19.45 -17.49 -29.09
C THR A 3 18.48 -17.17 -27.94
N ARG A 4 18.94 -17.19 -26.69
CA ARG A 4 18.07 -17.04 -25.52
C ARG A 4 18.70 -16.10 -24.49
N LEU A 5 17.88 -15.31 -23.82
CA LEU A 5 18.26 -14.52 -22.65
C LEU A 5 17.42 -14.99 -21.46
N ASP A 6 18.10 -15.48 -20.43
CA ASP A 6 17.53 -15.96 -19.19
C ASP A 6 17.79 -14.92 -18.11
N ILE A 7 16.72 -14.37 -17.54
CA ILE A 7 16.79 -13.31 -16.53
C ILE A 7 16.30 -13.84 -15.21
N GLN A 8 17.11 -13.66 -14.17
CA GLN A 8 16.73 -13.88 -12.78
C GLN A 8 16.90 -12.56 -12.03
N VAL A 9 15.90 -12.16 -11.25
CA VAL A 9 15.97 -10.96 -10.42
C VAL A 9 16.11 -11.41 -8.97
N ARG A 10 17.21 -11.01 -8.33
CA ARG A 10 17.55 -11.41 -6.98
C ARG A 10 17.55 -10.23 -6.03
N GLN A 11 17.08 -10.50 -4.83
CA GLN A 11 17.20 -9.60 -3.70
C GLN A 11 17.81 -10.35 -2.51
N PRO A 12 19.13 -10.23 -2.33
CA PRO A 12 19.89 -11.12 -1.45
C PRO A 12 19.50 -11.05 0.03
N PHE A 13 18.77 -10.02 0.46
CA PHE A 13 18.44 -9.79 1.86
C PHE A 13 17.05 -10.27 2.29
N ALA A 14 16.27 -10.81 1.37
CA ALA A 14 14.90 -11.23 1.63
C ALA A 14 14.74 -12.75 1.70
N GLU A 15 13.76 -13.28 2.43
CA GLU A 15 13.42 -14.71 2.43
C GLU A 15 12.12 -15.02 1.68
N GLY A 16 12.17 -15.79 0.59
CA GLY A 16 10.99 -16.24 -0.15
C GLY A 16 11.11 -15.99 -1.65
N SER A 17 10.11 -16.43 -2.43
CA SER A 17 10.05 -16.12 -3.86
C SER A 17 8.62 -15.70 -4.24
N ILE A 18 8.51 -14.68 -5.09
CA ILE A 18 7.22 -14.23 -5.60
C ILE A 18 7.24 -14.45 -7.11
N GLN A 19 6.26 -15.21 -7.59
CA GLN A 19 6.06 -15.35 -9.01
C GLN A 19 5.38 -14.10 -9.56
N THR A 20 5.79 -13.65 -10.75
CA THR A 20 5.19 -12.53 -11.48
C THR A 20 5.25 -11.16 -10.78
N ALA A 21 6.25 -11.00 -9.91
CA ALA A 21 6.40 -9.83 -9.07
C ALA A 21 6.77 -8.57 -9.89
N ALA A 22 7.59 -8.70 -10.93
CA ALA A 22 7.97 -7.60 -11.81
C ALA A 22 7.66 -7.92 -13.28
N VAL A 23 7.77 -6.92 -14.16
CA VAL A 23 7.68 -7.12 -15.62
C VAL A 23 9.01 -6.76 -16.25
N ALA A 24 9.65 -7.71 -16.93
CA ALA A 24 10.81 -7.41 -17.76
C ALA A 24 10.40 -7.17 -19.22
N LYS A 25 10.84 -6.03 -19.72
CA LYS A 25 10.72 -5.61 -21.11
C LYS A 25 12.08 -5.72 -21.77
N VAL A 26 12.21 -6.64 -22.73
CA VAL A 26 13.45 -6.86 -23.48
C VAL A 26 13.30 -6.24 -24.87
N ARG A 27 14.20 -5.32 -25.22
CA ARG A 27 14.24 -4.62 -26.50
C ARG A 27 15.58 -4.84 -27.18
N ARG A 28 15.58 -5.20 -28.47
CA ARG A 28 16.81 -5.29 -29.26
C ARG A 28 17.21 -3.90 -29.75
N LEU A 29 18.44 -3.47 -29.43
CA LEU A 29 19.00 -2.19 -29.83
C LEU A 29 19.79 -2.31 -31.13
N THR A 30 20.61 -3.35 -31.25
CA THR A 30 21.45 -3.57 -32.44
C THR A 30 21.45 -5.04 -32.88
N THR A 31 21.88 -5.26 -34.12
CA THR A 31 22.21 -6.58 -34.64
C THR A 31 23.63 -6.99 -34.22
N GLU A 32 23.98 -8.26 -34.45
CA GLU A 32 25.34 -8.80 -34.18
C GLU A 32 26.46 -8.01 -34.87
N LYS A 33 26.17 -7.35 -36.00
CA LYS A 33 27.12 -6.48 -36.73
C LYS A 33 27.09 -5.03 -36.23
N SER A 34 26.59 -4.79 -35.01
CA SER A 34 26.37 -3.47 -34.40
C SER A 34 25.50 -2.50 -35.22
N LYS A 35 24.78 -2.98 -36.23
CA LYS A 35 23.86 -2.14 -37.01
C LYS A 35 22.57 -1.94 -36.21
N PRO A 36 22.03 -0.72 -36.13
CA PRO A 36 20.73 -0.47 -35.49
C PRO A 36 19.63 -1.27 -36.18
N VAL A 37 18.66 -1.76 -35.41
CA VAL A 37 17.59 -2.60 -35.94
C VAL A 37 16.52 -1.72 -36.61
N LYS A 38 16.31 -1.89 -37.92
CA LYS A 38 15.31 -1.12 -38.69
C LYS A 38 13.87 -1.36 -38.22
N ARG A 39 13.58 -2.55 -37.69
CA ARG A 39 12.27 -2.93 -37.12
C ARG A 39 12.47 -3.32 -35.67
N TRP A 40 11.83 -2.60 -34.76
CA TRP A 40 12.05 -2.76 -33.33
C TRP A 40 11.46 -4.10 -32.89
N TRP A 41 12.30 -4.97 -32.35
CA TRP A 41 11.83 -6.19 -31.68
C TRP A 41 11.79 -5.91 -30.18
N GLN A 42 10.65 -6.21 -29.56
CA GLN A 42 10.42 -6.10 -28.12
C GLN A 42 9.56 -7.26 -27.64
N LYS A 43 9.83 -7.74 -26.43
CA LYS A 43 8.98 -8.72 -25.75
C LYS A 43 8.89 -8.36 -24.26
N GLU A 44 7.71 -8.52 -23.69
CA GLU A 44 7.46 -8.32 -22.27
C GLU A 44 7.03 -9.64 -21.64
N LYS A 45 7.57 -9.96 -20.48
CA LYS A 45 7.15 -11.11 -19.67
C LYS A 45 7.16 -10.75 -18.18
N PRO A 46 6.25 -11.33 -17.39
CA PRO A 46 6.38 -11.27 -15.94
C PRO A 46 7.63 -12.03 -15.50
N VAL A 47 8.32 -11.51 -14.49
CA VAL A 47 9.54 -12.08 -13.90
C VAL A 47 9.31 -12.26 -12.41
N GLY A 48 9.72 -13.43 -11.89
CA GLY A 48 9.73 -13.67 -10.46
C GLY A 48 10.90 -12.96 -9.78
N ILE A 49 10.73 -12.60 -8.52
CA ILE A 49 11.83 -12.04 -7.70
C ILE A 49 12.11 -13.01 -6.56
N GLU A 50 13.38 -13.37 -6.45
CA GLU A 50 13.85 -14.34 -5.48
C GLU A 50 14.58 -13.64 -4.34
N GLY A 51 14.19 -13.98 -3.13
CA GLY A 51 14.84 -13.56 -1.91
C GLY A 51 15.97 -14.49 -1.51
N GLY A 52 17.08 -13.91 -1.07
CA GLY A 52 18.07 -14.58 -0.24
C GLY A 52 19.11 -15.31 -1.07
N ASP A 53 19.78 -16.28 -0.44
CA ASP A 53 20.67 -17.23 -1.10
C ASP A 53 19.89 -18.42 -1.69
N SER A 54 18.64 -18.20 -2.09
CA SER A 54 17.83 -19.20 -2.80
C SER A 54 18.67 -19.82 -3.93
N GLN A 55 18.85 -21.14 -3.85
CA GLN A 55 19.40 -21.94 -4.96
C GLN A 55 18.31 -22.29 -5.99
N ASP A 56 17.09 -21.78 -5.84
CA ASP A 56 16.04 -21.99 -6.84
C ASP A 56 16.48 -21.29 -8.14
N GLU A 57 16.79 -22.05 -9.18
CA GLU A 57 17.28 -21.51 -10.46
C GLU A 57 16.10 -21.11 -11.37
N ARG A 58 15.17 -20.29 -10.88
CA ARG A 58 14.01 -19.90 -11.71
C ARG A 58 14.33 -18.73 -12.61
N TRP A 59 14.62 -19.07 -13.84
CA TRP A 59 14.89 -18.10 -14.91
C TRP A 59 13.62 -17.73 -15.68
N THR A 60 13.47 -16.45 -15.99
CA THR A 60 12.53 -16.01 -17.03
C THR A 60 13.24 -15.96 -18.38
N SER A 61 12.89 -16.89 -19.26
CA SER A 61 13.53 -17.03 -20.57
C SER A 61 12.87 -16.18 -21.66
N PHE A 62 13.69 -15.54 -22.49
CA PHE A 62 13.30 -14.79 -23.68
C PHE A 62 13.96 -15.40 -24.92
N ASP A 63 13.16 -15.95 -25.85
CA ASP A 63 13.64 -16.34 -27.17
C ASP A 63 13.95 -15.09 -28.00
N LEU A 64 15.21 -14.95 -28.40
CA LEU A 64 15.71 -13.78 -29.11
C LEU A 64 15.77 -14.02 -30.62
N PRO A 65 15.54 -12.99 -31.47
CA PRO A 65 15.56 -13.13 -32.92
C PRO A 65 16.97 -13.35 -33.53
N GLY A 66 18.02 -13.33 -32.72
CA GLY A 66 19.42 -13.54 -33.13
C GLY A 66 20.40 -12.93 -32.13
N GLY A 67 21.67 -12.85 -32.48
CA GLY A 67 22.66 -12.13 -31.67
C GLY A 67 22.59 -10.61 -31.82
N GLY A 68 23.07 -9.86 -30.84
CA GLY A 68 23.10 -8.40 -30.84
C GLY A 68 23.05 -7.81 -29.45
N TYR A 69 22.84 -6.49 -29.39
CA TYR A 69 22.73 -5.75 -28.14
C TYR A 69 21.26 -5.60 -27.73
N TYR A 70 20.96 -5.91 -26.47
CA TYR A 70 19.62 -5.95 -25.91
C TYR A 70 19.55 -5.09 -24.66
N ARG A 71 18.54 -4.24 -24.55
CA ARG A 71 18.18 -3.55 -23.31
C ARG A 71 17.08 -4.33 -22.61
N VAL A 72 17.26 -4.53 -21.31
CA VAL A 72 16.25 -5.05 -20.41
C VAL A 72 15.86 -3.93 -19.47
N THR A 73 14.58 -3.59 -19.46
CA THR A 73 13.97 -2.72 -18.45
C THR A 73 13.08 -3.59 -17.58
N ILE A 74 13.44 -3.75 -16.30
CA ILE A 74 12.60 -4.40 -15.30
C ILE A 74 11.77 -3.31 -14.64
N ILE A 75 10.46 -3.34 -14.86
CA ILE A 75 9.50 -2.46 -14.21
C ILE A 75 9.00 -3.17 -12.96
N LEU A 76 9.33 -2.60 -11.80
CA LEU A 76 8.86 -3.05 -10.50
C LEU A 76 7.39 -2.60 -10.29
N PRO A 77 6.60 -3.25 -9.43
CA PRO A 77 5.23 -2.85 -9.04
C PRO A 77 5.04 -1.37 -8.71
N ARG A 78 6.05 -0.73 -8.10
CA ARG A 78 6.05 0.71 -7.81
C ARG A 78 6.32 1.58 -9.03
N GLY A 79 6.51 0.97 -10.20
CA GLY A 79 6.85 1.60 -11.47
C GLY A 79 8.28 2.10 -11.60
N GLU A 80 9.13 1.85 -10.61
CA GLU A 80 10.57 2.04 -10.75
C GLU A 80 11.13 1.07 -11.80
N GLY A 81 12.03 1.58 -12.64
CA GLY A 81 12.64 0.82 -13.72
C GLY A 81 14.11 0.54 -13.44
N ILE A 82 14.51 -0.74 -13.43
CA ILE A 82 15.93 -1.12 -13.48
C ILE A 82 16.29 -1.38 -14.93
N GLU A 83 17.26 -0.65 -15.46
CA GLU A 83 17.76 -0.85 -16.82
C GLU A 83 19.14 -1.51 -16.83
N ARG A 84 19.30 -2.50 -17.72
CA ARG A 84 20.57 -3.18 -18.02
C ARG A 84 20.67 -3.48 -19.51
N GLU A 85 21.89 -3.53 -20.03
CA GLU A 85 22.15 -3.80 -21.45
C GLU A 85 23.12 -4.97 -21.61
N PHE A 86 22.81 -5.89 -22.54
CA PHE A 86 23.52 -7.15 -22.74
C PHE A 86 23.89 -7.37 -24.20
N LEU A 87 25.10 -7.86 -24.43
CA LEU A 87 25.51 -8.37 -25.73
C LEU A 87 25.29 -9.89 -25.76
N VAL A 88 24.33 -10.36 -26.55
CA VAL A 88 24.03 -11.79 -26.69
C VAL A 88 24.54 -12.30 -28.04
N LYS A 89 25.36 -13.35 -28.04
CA LYS A 89 25.87 -13.98 -29.28
C LYS A 89 24.80 -14.87 -29.92
N LYS A 90 24.77 -14.93 -31.25
CA LYS A 90 23.79 -15.76 -31.96
C LYS A 90 23.98 -17.23 -31.63
N GLY A 91 22.90 -17.91 -31.27
CA GLY A 91 22.90 -19.33 -30.91
C GLY A 91 23.31 -19.63 -29.47
N ASN A 92 23.65 -18.60 -28.67
CA ASN A 92 24.01 -18.77 -27.27
C ASN A 92 22.80 -18.50 -26.35
N ILE A 93 22.90 -19.07 -25.15
CA ILE A 93 22.04 -18.76 -24.01
C ILE A 93 22.85 -17.84 -23.09
N HIS A 94 22.33 -16.64 -22.83
CA HIS A 94 22.91 -15.71 -21.87
C HIS A 94 22.12 -15.77 -20.56
N HIS A 95 22.77 -16.04 -19.44
CA HIS A 95 22.17 -16.05 -18.11
C HIS A 95 22.56 -14.77 -17.38
N GLU A 96 21.58 -14.00 -16.93
CA GLU A 96 21.82 -12.78 -16.17
C GLU A 96 21.06 -12.78 -14.85
N SER A 97 21.81 -12.72 -13.75
CA SER A 97 21.26 -12.48 -12.43
C SER A 97 21.35 -10.99 -12.12
N ILE A 98 20.23 -10.28 -12.24
CA ILE A 98 20.14 -8.87 -11.90
C ILE A 98 19.90 -8.79 -10.40
N LYS A 99 20.95 -8.44 -9.66
CA LYS A 99 20.85 -8.10 -8.25
C LYS A 99 20.20 -6.72 -8.13
N MET A 100 19.19 -6.63 -7.27
CA MET A 100 18.64 -5.34 -6.89
C MET A 100 19.65 -4.69 -5.94
N ASP A 101 20.46 -3.78 -6.48
CA ASP A 101 21.52 -3.08 -5.76
C ASP A 101 20.98 -2.02 -4.79
N VAL A 102 19.68 -1.71 -4.93
CA VAL A 102 18.97 -0.79 -4.05
C VAL A 102 18.72 -1.45 -2.70
N SER A 103 18.81 -0.61 -1.67
CA SER A 103 18.77 -0.94 -0.25
C SER A 103 17.83 -2.12 0.06
N PRO A 104 18.19 -3.05 0.97
CA PRO A 104 17.39 -4.22 1.35
C PRO A 104 15.88 -3.96 1.44
N HIS A 105 15.50 -2.72 1.77
CA HIS A 105 14.18 -2.14 2.01
C HIS A 105 13.26 -1.89 0.79
N GLU A 106 13.74 -1.90 -0.46
CA GLU A 106 12.93 -1.32 -1.56
C GLU A 106 11.98 -2.28 -2.32
N TYR A 107 12.15 -3.60 -2.22
CA TYR A 107 11.30 -4.52 -3.01
C TYR A 107 10.72 -5.70 -2.21
N LEU A 108 11.48 -6.77 -2.02
CA LEU A 108 11.22 -7.73 -0.98
C LEU A 108 11.45 -7.13 0.39
N GLY A 109 12.26 -6.08 0.51
CA GLY A 109 12.31 -5.22 1.68
C GLY A 109 10.94 -4.76 2.11
N TRP A 110 10.10 -4.26 1.20
CA TRP A 110 8.73 -3.90 1.54
C TRP A 110 7.83 -5.12 1.76
N GLN A 111 8.06 -6.24 1.08
CA GLN A 111 7.36 -7.49 1.41
C GLN A 111 7.83 -8.14 2.72
N GLN A 112 9.02 -7.79 3.18
CA GLN A 112 9.67 -8.22 4.40
C GLN A 112 9.33 -7.27 5.55
N PHE A 113 9.07 -6.01 5.21
CA PHE A 113 8.40 -4.97 6.00
C PHE A 113 6.92 -5.28 6.15
N ALA A 114 6.29 -5.83 5.11
CA ALA A 114 4.92 -6.32 5.15
C ALA A 114 4.86 -7.68 5.86
N GLY A 115 5.94 -8.47 5.76
CA GLY A 115 6.23 -9.76 6.41
C GLY A 115 5.82 -11.03 5.66
N ILE A 116 5.49 -10.89 4.37
CA ILE A 116 5.35 -11.99 3.39
C ILE A 116 6.65 -12.79 3.27
N VAL A 117 7.76 -12.11 3.57
CA VAL A 117 9.14 -12.56 3.46
C VAL A 117 9.82 -12.28 4.82
N ARG A 118 10.61 -13.20 5.39
CA ARG A 118 11.28 -13.00 6.69
C ARG A 118 12.66 -12.36 6.53
N ALA A 119 13.15 -11.65 7.55
CA ALA A 119 14.48 -11.03 7.55
C ALA A 119 15.50 -11.79 8.35
N LYS A 120 16.71 -11.95 7.78
CA LYS A 120 17.90 -12.23 8.57
C LYS A 120 18.36 -10.93 9.22
N PRO A 121 18.68 -10.92 10.52
CA PRO A 121 19.17 -9.73 11.21
C PRO A 121 20.44 -9.21 10.52
N HIS A 122 20.42 -7.94 10.11
CA HIS A 122 21.57 -7.29 9.51
C HIS A 122 22.62 -7.02 10.59
N THR A 123 23.76 -7.70 10.51
CA THR A 123 24.94 -7.38 11.32
C THR A 123 25.88 -6.56 10.44
N SER A 124 25.82 -5.23 10.56
CA SER A 124 26.79 -4.36 9.90
C SER A 124 28.14 -4.51 10.60
N ARG A 125 29.02 -5.36 10.05
CA ARG A 125 30.43 -5.40 10.47
C ARG A 125 31.19 -4.40 9.62
N VAL A 126 31.45 -3.21 10.18
CA VAL A 126 32.34 -2.22 9.55
C VAL A 126 33.74 -2.83 9.54
N VAL A 127 34.14 -3.37 8.39
CA VAL A 127 35.53 -3.76 8.14
C VAL A 127 36.24 -2.48 7.73
N ALA A 128 36.99 -1.88 8.66
CA ALA A 128 37.89 -0.77 8.37
C ALA A 128 39.03 -1.28 7.47
N GLY A 129 38.79 -1.27 6.16
CA GLY A 129 39.83 -1.48 5.15
C GLY A 129 40.53 -0.15 4.88
N SER A 130 41.78 -0.02 5.33
CA SER A 130 42.64 1.10 4.98
C SER A 130 43.03 1.02 3.49
N MET A 131 42.20 1.56 2.61
CA MET A 131 42.63 1.92 1.26
C MET A 131 42.92 3.42 1.21
N GLY A 132 44.20 3.75 1.03
CA GLY A 132 44.65 5.12 0.76
C GLY A 132 44.12 5.55 -0.61
N LEU A 133 43.14 6.46 -0.60
CA LEU A 133 42.66 7.13 -1.80
C LEU A 133 43.02 8.62 -1.68
N GLU A 134 44.06 9.02 -2.40
CA GLU A 134 44.33 10.42 -2.73
C GLU A 134 43.37 10.83 -3.86
N SER A 135 42.20 11.35 -3.49
CA SER A 135 41.34 12.10 -4.40
C SER A 135 40.52 13.10 -3.57
N THR A 136 40.84 14.40 -3.71
CA THR A 136 40.27 15.51 -2.91
C THR A 136 38.80 15.76 -3.18
N HIS A 137 38.25 15.20 -4.27
CA HIS A 137 36.87 15.38 -4.69
C HIS A 137 35.94 14.25 -4.22
N GLU A 138 36.44 13.02 -4.05
CA GLU A 138 35.67 11.93 -3.42
C GLU A 138 35.64 12.09 -1.90
N SER A 139 36.73 12.57 -1.30
CA SER A 139 36.76 12.85 0.14
C SER A 139 35.71 13.88 0.56
N THR A 140 35.49 14.92 -0.25
CA THR A 140 34.45 15.93 0.03
C THR A 140 33.03 15.39 -0.16
N LEU A 141 32.80 14.44 -1.08
CA LEU A 141 31.50 13.79 -1.24
C LEU A 141 31.21 12.80 -0.11
N LEU A 142 32.22 12.03 0.31
CA LEU A 142 32.16 11.15 1.48
C LEU A 142 31.93 11.95 2.76
N GLU A 143 32.65 13.06 2.96
CA GLU A 143 32.48 13.93 4.12
C GLU A 143 31.10 14.61 4.13
N LYS A 144 30.64 15.13 2.98
CA LYS A 144 29.27 15.64 2.84
C LYS A 144 28.22 14.55 3.06
N GLY A 145 28.47 13.32 2.62
CA GLY A 145 27.63 12.16 2.87
C GLY A 145 27.56 11.80 4.35
N MET A 146 28.72 11.73 5.02
CA MET A 146 28.83 11.48 6.45
C MET A 146 28.19 12.58 7.30
N LEU A 147 28.38 13.85 6.94
CA LEU A 147 27.72 14.99 7.59
C LEU A 147 26.21 14.95 7.41
N ARG A 148 25.71 14.61 6.21
CA ARG A 148 24.27 14.38 5.99
C ARG A 148 23.75 13.22 6.82
N MET A 149 24.49 12.10 6.90
CA MET A 149 24.10 10.95 7.72
C MET A 149 24.12 11.28 9.23
N ALA A 150 25.11 12.04 9.70
CA ALA A 150 25.20 12.48 11.09
C ALA A 150 24.05 13.44 11.43
N HIS A 151 23.79 14.43 10.56
CA HIS A 151 22.67 15.36 10.72
C HIS A 151 21.31 14.66 10.64
N HIS A 152 21.17 13.63 9.79
CA HIS A 152 19.99 12.78 9.80
C HIS A 152 19.84 12.04 11.13
N ARG A 153 20.93 11.48 11.68
CA ARG A 153 20.91 10.75 12.97
C ARG A 153 20.55 11.63 14.16
N GLU A 154 20.99 12.88 14.18
CA GLU A 154 20.63 13.85 15.23
C GLU A 154 19.13 14.16 15.23
N ASN A 155 18.49 14.10 14.05
CA ASN A 155 17.06 14.37 13.87
C ASN A 155 16.18 13.11 13.86
N ILE A 156 16.76 11.91 14.02
CA ILE A 156 15.98 10.67 14.13
C ILE A 156 15.15 10.74 15.42
N PRO A 157 13.83 10.55 15.37
CA PRO A 157 13.00 10.45 16.56
C PRO A 157 13.58 9.41 17.55
N GLN A 158 14.04 9.89 18.70
CA GLN A 158 14.51 9.07 19.81
C GLN A 158 13.42 8.98 20.87
N GLY A 159 13.13 7.78 21.34
CA GLY A 159 12.15 7.54 22.39
C GLY A 159 11.63 6.11 22.35
N PRO A 160 11.15 5.59 23.49
CA PRO A 160 10.48 4.30 23.50
C PRO A 160 9.20 4.40 22.65
N PRO A 161 9.01 3.52 21.67
CA PRO A 161 7.75 3.47 20.93
C PRO A 161 6.60 3.15 21.87
N SER A 162 5.53 3.94 21.82
CA SER A 162 4.26 3.60 22.49
C SER A 162 3.18 3.31 21.46
N VAL A 163 2.26 2.42 21.83
CA VAL A 163 1.08 2.10 21.03
C VAL A 163 -0.13 2.11 21.94
N SER A 164 -1.17 2.85 21.54
CA SER A 164 -2.42 2.94 22.29
C SER A 164 -3.61 2.74 21.38
N GLY A 165 -4.60 2.00 21.85
CA GLY A 165 -5.89 1.93 21.20
C GLY A 165 -6.71 3.18 21.51
N VAL A 166 -7.24 3.81 20.47
CA VAL A 166 -8.04 5.03 20.60
C VAL A 166 -9.50 4.72 20.31
N PHE A 167 -10.36 5.04 21.27
CA PHE A 167 -11.79 5.02 21.03
C PHE A 167 -12.24 6.37 20.46
N LEU A 168 -12.16 6.50 19.13
CA LEU A 168 -12.85 7.60 18.46
C LEU A 168 -14.34 7.28 18.42
N TRP A 169 -15.13 8.22 18.94
CA TRP A 169 -16.58 8.16 18.84
C TRP A 169 -16.94 8.04 17.36
N GLU A 170 -17.83 7.11 17.05
CA GLU A 170 -18.30 6.96 15.68
C GLU A 170 -19.03 8.21 15.24
N GLY A 171 -18.96 8.46 13.93
CA GLY A 171 -19.67 9.56 13.32
C GLY A 171 -18.86 10.83 13.13
N ILE A 172 -19.58 11.92 12.87
CA ILE A 172 -19.01 13.19 12.39
C ILE A 172 -17.97 13.81 13.35
N ASN A 173 -18.07 13.50 14.65
CA ASN A 173 -17.14 14.03 15.66
C ASN A 173 -15.71 13.50 15.52
N ALA A 174 -15.52 12.32 14.89
CA ALA A 174 -14.18 11.81 14.59
C ALA A 174 -13.38 12.80 13.71
N TRP A 175 -14.04 13.54 12.83
CA TRP A 175 -13.42 14.57 11.99
C TRP A 175 -13.02 15.85 12.74
N ARG A 176 -13.47 16.03 13.99
CA ARG A 176 -13.07 17.15 14.86
C ARG A 176 -12.04 16.73 15.91
N ALA A 177 -12.02 15.44 16.24
CA ALA A 177 -11.20 14.89 17.32
C ALA A 177 -9.69 14.95 17.05
N TRP A 178 -9.27 15.00 15.79
CA TRP A 178 -7.86 14.84 15.41
C TRP A 178 -6.95 15.98 15.90
N ASP A 179 -7.44 17.22 16.02
CA ASP A 179 -6.69 18.36 16.59
C ASP A 179 -6.44 18.20 18.10
N ASN A 180 -7.32 17.48 18.79
CA ASN A 180 -7.36 17.41 20.24
C ASN A 180 -7.59 15.98 20.72
N LEU A 181 -6.74 15.03 20.30
CA LEU A 181 -6.59 13.75 20.99
C LEU A 181 -5.92 13.95 22.36
N GLY A 182 -6.60 14.71 23.21
CA GLY A 182 -6.26 14.98 24.60
C GLY A 182 -6.97 14.02 25.55
N PRO A 183 -7.07 14.37 26.86
CA PRO A 183 -7.55 13.46 27.90
C PRO A 183 -9.02 13.02 27.79
N TYR A 184 -9.77 13.59 26.84
CA TYR A 184 -11.19 13.31 26.65
C TYR A 184 -11.49 12.05 25.81
N PHE A 185 -10.48 11.47 25.16
CA PHE A 185 -10.65 10.22 24.42
C PHE A 185 -10.21 9.03 25.29
N PRO A 186 -11.05 8.01 25.48
CA PRO A 186 -10.63 6.80 26.15
C PRO A 186 -9.48 6.17 25.34
N MET A 187 -8.28 6.22 25.91
CA MET A 187 -7.11 5.54 25.41
C MET A 187 -6.79 4.38 26.35
N HIS A 188 -6.40 3.26 25.76
CA HIS A 188 -5.85 2.14 26.50
C HIS A 188 -4.53 1.75 25.86
N THR A 189 -3.51 1.55 26.69
CA THR A 189 -2.22 1.06 26.23
C THR A 189 -2.40 -0.32 25.61
N LEU A 190 -1.77 -0.54 24.48
CA LEU A 190 -1.68 -1.85 23.85
C LEU A 190 -0.31 -2.44 24.17
N ASP A 191 -0.29 -3.62 24.77
CA ASP A 191 0.95 -4.32 25.15
C ASP A 191 1.59 -5.01 23.92
N TRP A 192 1.87 -4.23 22.88
CA TRP A 192 2.51 -4.73 21.67
C TRP A 192 4.02 -4.63 21.79
N ALA A 193 4.69 -5.78 21.76
CA ALA A 193 6.14 -5.82 21.72
C ALA A 193 6.65 -5.20 20.41
N ALA A 194 7.35 -4.07 20.52
CA ALA A 194 8.05 -3.45 19.41
C ALA A 194 9.37 -4.18 19.15
N GLN A 195 9.65 -4.52 17.90
CA GLN A 195 11.00 -4.88 17.47
C GLN A 195 11.61 -3.63 16.83
N SER A 196 12.65 -3.08 17.45
CA SER A 196 13.30 -1.86 17.01
C SER A 196 14.77 -2.10 16.68
N ASP A 197 15.24 -1.44 15.63
CA ASP A 197 16.65 -1.19 15.39
C ASP A 197 16.90 0.33 15.30
N SER A 198 18.05 0.76 14.74
CA SER A 198 18.39 2.18 14.61
C SER A 198 17.54 2.95 13.59
N GLU A 199 16.90 2.25 12.66
CA GLU A 199 16.20 2.85 11.51
C GLU A 199 14.69 2.57 11.55
N TYR A 200 14.27 1.47 12.17
CA TYR A 200 12.90 1.01 12.12
C TYR A 200 12.36 0.63 13.48
N VAL A 201 11.04 0.77 13.62
CA VAL A 201 10.25 0.14 14.67
C VAL A 201 9.15 -0.66 14.01
N THR A 202 9.05 -1.95 14.33
CA THR A 202 8.04 -2.84 13.77
C THR A 202 7.15 -3.39 14.88
N TRP A 203 5.87 -3.54 14.57
CA TRP A 203 4.90 -4.24 15.41
C TRP A 203 4.13 -5.23 14.56
N SER A 204 4.00 -6.44 15.08
CA SER A 204 3.22 -7.52 14.45
C SER A 204 2.26 -8.07 15.50
N PRO A 205 1.14 -7.36 15.78
CA PRO A 205 0.19 -7.82 16.78
C PRO A 205 -0.45 -9.14 16.36
N ASP A 206 -0.88 -9.90 17.36
CA ASP A 206 -1.70 -11.08 17.12
C ASP A 206 -2.99 -10.68 16.43
N MET A 207 -3.42 -11.52 15.51
CA MET A 207 -4.65 -11.31 14.78
C MET A 207 -5.84 -11.91 15.52
N PRO A 208 -7.05 -11.34 15.39
CA PRO A 208 -8.24 -11.91 16.01
C PRO A 208 -8.48 -13.34 15.52
N THR A 209 -8.93 -14.22 16.43
CA THR A 209 -9.39 -15.57 16.08
C THR A 209 -10.62 -15.51 15.17
N TYR A 210 -10.99 -16.61 14.52
CA TYR A 210 -12.14 -16.65 13.62
C TYR A 210 -13.44 -16.16 14.30
N GLU A 211 -13.68 -16.63 15.51
CA GLU A 211 -14.85 -16.27 16.31
C GLU A 211 -14.85 -14.77 16.60
N LEU A 212 -13.71 -14.23 17.02
CA LEU A 212 -13.57 -12.81 17.32
C LEU A 212 -13.69 -11.94 16.05
N GLY A 213 -13.17 -12.41 14.93
CA GLY A 213 -13.37 -11.82 13.61
C GLY A 213 -14.82 -11.71 13.20
N ALA A 214 -15.56 -12.82 13.35
CA ALA A 214 -16.98 -12.86 13.07
C ALA A 214 -17.74 -11.85 13.95
N HIS A 215 -17.37 -11.73 15.24
CA HIS A 215 -17.92 -10.70 16.12
C HIS A 215 -17.55 -9.29 15.67
N LEU A 216 -16.33 -9.04 15.22
CA LEU A 216 -15.92 -7.73 14.69
C LEU A 216 -16.74 -7.38 13.43
N VAL A 217 -16.94 -8.32 12.52
CA VAL A 217 -17.78 -8.13 11.33
C VAL A 217 -19.24 -7.89 11.72
N ASP A 218 -19.77 -8.63 12.69
CA ASP A 218 -21.14 -8.46 13.19
C ASP A 218 -21.34 -7.10 13.87
N ASN A 219 -20.33 -6.64 14.61
CA ASN A 219 -20.34 -5.29 15.18
C ASN A 219 -20.47 -4.22 14.11
N LEU A 220 -19.83 -4.38 12.94
CA LEU A 220 -19.93 -3.43 11.83
C LEU A 220 -21.35 -3.33 11.24
N ARG A 221 -22.22 -4.32 11.49
CA ARG A 221 -23.60 -4.39 11.00
C ARG A 221 -24.60 -3.62 11.87
N HIS A 222 -24.25 -3.31 13.11
CA HIS A 222 -25.22 -2.81 14.08
C HIS A 222 -24.77 -1.48 14.71
N TRP A 223 -25.59 -0.44 14.58
CA TRP A 223 -25.34 0.89 15.18
C TRP A 223 -25.35 0.91 16.71
N HIS A 224 -26.17 0.06 17.35
CA HIS A 224 -26.54 0.22 18.77
C HIS A 224 -25.82 -0.74 19.74
N TYR A 225 -24.94 -1.63 19.25
CA TYR A 225 -24.22 -2.58 20.10
C TYR A 225 -22.93 -1.97 20.67
N HIS A 226 -23.07 -1.09 21.67
CA HIS A 226 -21.93 -0.55 22.43
C HIS A 226 -21.80 -1.11 23.85
N HIS A 227 -22.80 -1.82 24.39
CA HIS A 227 -22.87 -2.02 25.84
C HIS A 227 -22.19 -3.27 26.40
N HIS A 228 -21.59 -4.15 25.57
CA HIS A 228 -21.11 -5.45 26.06
C HIS A 228 -19.72 -5.91 25.61
N LEU A 229 -18.83 -5.03 25.13
CA LEU A 229 -17.50 -5.50 24.68
C LEU A 229 -16.33 -4.97 25.53
N PRO A 230 -16.15 -5.48 26.76
CA PRO A 230 -14.83 -5.48 27.40
C PRO A 230 -13.73 -6.11 26.51
N ARG A 231 -14.11 -6.97 25.56
CA ARG A 231 -13.18 -7.66 24.64
C ARG A 231 -12.81 -6.87 23.39
N SER A 232 -13.55 -5.81 23.00
CA SER A 232 -13.20 -5.03 21.79
C SER A 232 -12.01 -4.10 22.01
N PHE A 233 -11.57 -3.87 23.25
CA PHE A 233 -10.35 -3.13 23.55
C PHE A 233 -9.10 -3.84 23.01
N HIS A 234 -9.12 -5.15 22.76
CA HIS A 234 -7.95 -5.80 22.15
C HIS A 234 -7.76 -5.47 20.66
N PHE A 235 -8.84 -5.06 19.97
CA PHE A 235 -8.84 -4.80 18.54
C PHE A 235 -9.52 -3.45 18.22
N PRO A 236 -8.95 -2.35 18.72
CA PRO A 236 -9.50 -1.02 18.50
C PRO A 236 -9.36 -0.64 17.03
N ARG A 237 -10.42 -0.09 16.43
CA ARG A 237 -10.37 0.39 15.04
C ARG A 237 -9.24 1.39 14.83
N TRP A 238 -9.02 2.29 15.78
CA TRP A 238 -7.98 3.31 15.69
C TRP A 238 -6.84 2.99 16.65
N VAL A 239 -5.62 3.03 16.13
CA VAL A 239 -4.41 2.82 16.92
C VAL A 239 -3.51 4.03 16.76
N LEU A 240 -3.12 4.62 17.88
CA LEU A 240 -2.17 5.72 17.99
C LEU A 240 -0.77 5.14 18.22
N PHE A 241 0.16 5.56 17.38
CA PHE A 241 1.59 5.29 17.50
C PHE A 241 2.30 6.58 17.89
N GLU A 242 3.14 6.51 18.93
CA GLU A 242 3.95 7.65 19.34
C GLU A 242 5.44 7.27 19.39
N ILE A 243 6.26 7.97 18.62
CA ILE A 243 7.71 7.76 18.56
C ILE A 243 8.42 9.10 18.48
N GLY A 244 9.29 9.40 19.46
CA GLY A 244 10.10 10.62 19.50
C GLY A 244 9.28 11.91 19.33
N GLY A 245 8.08 11.94 19.90
CA GLY A 245 7.16 13.08 19.84
C GLY A 245 6.29 13.15 18.58
N GLN A 246 6.54 12.33 17.57
CA GLN A 246 5.61 12.18 16.44
C GLN A 246 4.44 11.29 16.85
N ARG A 247 3.25 11.65 16.38
CA ARG A 247 2.00 10.97 16.69
C ARG A 247 1.32 10.61 15.38
N THR A 248 1.02 9.34 15.18
CA THR A 248 0.33 8.87 13.98
C THR A 248 -0.84 7.99 14.34
N LEU A 249 -2.00 8.28 13.77
CA LEU A 249 -3.22 7.50 13.99
C LEU A 249 -3.52 6.64 12.77
N ALA A 250 -3.65 5.33 12.95
CA ALA A 250 -3.94 4.39 11.87
C ALA A 250 -5.31 3.72 12.05
N SER A 251 -6.09 3.62 10.97
CA SER A 251 -7.31 2.83 10.90
C SER A 251 -6.95 1.37 10.64
N VAL A 252 -7.09 0.52 11.65
CA VAL A 252 -6.67 -0.88 11.60
C VAL A 252 -7.82 -1.79 11.14
N PRO A 253 -7.63 -2.56 10.07
CA PRO A 253 -8.68 -3.36 9.47
C PRO A 253 -8.79 -4.75 10.13
N TRP A 254 -9.07 -4.83 11.43
CA TRP A 254 -9.18 -6.13 12.14
C TRP A 254 -10.24 -7.07 11.57
N ALA A 255 -11.26 -6.51 10.90
CA ALA A 255 -12.29 -7.22 10.16
C ALA A 255 -11.90 -7.51 8.69
N TRP A 256 -10.60 -7.52 8.37
CA TRP A 256 -10.07 -8.01 7.09
C TRP A 256 -9.84 -9.52 7.14
N TRP A 257 -10.59 -10.26 6.31
CA TRP A 257 -10.60 -11.72 6.28
C TRP A 257 -10.59 -12.17 4.82
N GLY A 258 -9.48 -12.76 4.38
CA GLY A 258 -9.35 -13.27 3.01
C GLY A 258 -10.16 -14.54 2.80
N ASN A 259 -10.02 -15.53 3.69
CA ASN A 259 -10.64 -16.85 3.57
C ASN A 259 -11.20 -17.41 4.90
N ASN A 260 -12.09 -18.40 4.80
CA ASN A 260 -12.59 -19.17 5.94
C ASN A 260 -12.27 -20.68 5.75
N PRO A 261 -11.43 -21.29 6.61
CA PRO A 261 -10.73 -20.67 7.73
C PRO A 261 -9.63 -19.72 7.27
N ARG A 262 -9.29 -18.77 8.15
CA ARG A 262 -8.22 -17.80 7.93
C ARG A 262 -6.88 -18.49 7.75
N ASP A 263 -6.07 -18.04 6.78
CA ASP A 263 -4.71 -18.55 6.66
C ASP A 263 -3.83 -18.04 7.81
N LYS A 264 -3.07 -18.93 8.45
CA LYS A 264 -2.17 -18.57 9.58
C LYS A 264 -1.05 -17.61 9.19
N THR A 265 -0.80 -17.46 7.89
CA THR A 265 0.17 -16.49 7.36
C THR A 265 -0.42 -15.09 7.19
N GLU A 266 -1.75 -14.93 7.27
CA GLU A 266 -2.37 -13.60 7.20
C GLU A 266 -2.06 -12.81 8.47
N SER A 267 -1.53 -11.60 8.34
CA SER A 267 -1.17 -10.75 9.48
C SER A 267 -1.27 -9.27 9.14
N ILE A 268 -1.46 -8.43 10.17
CA ILE A 268 -1.33 -6.97 10.07
C ILE A 268 0.02 -6.62 10.67
N ARG A 269 0.77 -5.79 9.95
CA ARG A 269 2.06 -5.31 10.41
C ARG A 269 2.15 -3.81 10.25
N PHE A 270 2.73 -3.20 11.27
CA PHE A 270 3.02 -1.79 11.32
C PHE A 270 4.51 -1.62 11.30
N VAL A 271 4.98 -0.68 10.51
CA VAL A 271 6.39 -0.32 10.56
C VAL A 271 6.54 1.18 10.47
N TYR A 272 7.31 1.70 11.40
CA TYR A 272 7.70 3.08 11.45
C TYR A 272 9.14 3.21 10.97
N ASP A 273 9.31 3.89 9.84
CA ASP A 273 10.60 4.23 9.26
C ASP A 273 11.07 5.57 9.83
N ARG A 274 12.12 5.54 10.65
CA ARG A 274 12.67 6.74 11.32
C ARG A 274 13.46 7.64 10.39
N THR A 275 13.81 7.15 9.21
CA THR A 275 14.71 7.82 8.26
C THR A 275 13.95 8.45 7.10
N ARG A 276 12.80 7.85 6.74
CA ARG A 276 11.95 8.32 5.65
C ARG A 276 11.30 9.64 6.00
N GLN A 277 11.40 10.60 5.08
CA GLN A 277 10.65 11.84 5.15
C GLN A 277 9.15 11.55 5.07
N SER A 278 8.37 12.20 5.93
CA SER A 278 6.91 12.14 5.86
C SER A 278 6.46 12.62 4.47
N PRO A 279 5.54 11.92 3.80
CA PRO A 279 4.99 12.36 2.51
C PRO A 279 4.26 13.71 2.61
N LEU A 280 3.95 14.15 3.84
CA LEU A 280 3.33 15.44 4.14
C LEU A 280 4.35 16.59 4.24
N GLY A 281 5.64 16.32 4.04
CA GLY A 281 6.70 17.34 4.10
C GLY A 281 7.02 17.81 5.52
N GLU A 282 6.75 16.99 6.54
CA GLU A 282 7.15 17.30 7.92
C GLU A 282 8.68 17.41 8.05
N GLU A 283 9.14 18.35 8.87
CA GLU A 283 10.57 18.62 9.07
C GLU A 283 11.31 17.43 9.70
N ARG A 284 10.61 16.66 10.54
CA ARG A 284 11.18 15.50 11.22
C ARG A 284 10.94 14.23 10.41
N PRO A 285 11.98 13.42 10.16
CA PRO A 285 11.83 12.13 9.50
C PRO A 285 11.07 11.17 10.43
N GLY A 286 10.34 10.23 9.84
CA GLY A 286 9.40 9.40 10.56
C GLY A 286 8.16 9.14 9.70
N HIS A 287 7.92 7.86 9.42
CA HIS A 287 6.81 7.49 8.56
C HIS A 287 6.25 6.12 8.95
N LEU A 288 5.01 6.10 9.44
CA LEU A 288 4.29 4.87 9.71
C LEU A 288 3.68 4.30 8.43
N THR A 289 3.93 3.02 8.17
CA THR A 289 3.28 2.23 7.14
C THR A 289 2.48 1.10 7.77
N LEU A 290 1.24 0.93 7.33
CA LEU A 290 0.38 -0.19 7.69
C LEU A 290 0.29 -1.15 6.50
N SER A 291 0.62 -2.40 6.75
CA SER A 291 0.55 -3.47 5.76
C SER A 291 -0.33 -4.61 6.26
N VAL A 292 -1.09 -5.22 5.33
CA VAL A 292 -1.87 -6.42 5.59
C VAL A 292 -1.35 -7.51 4.67
N GLN A 293 -0.81 -8.56 5.25
CA GLN A 293 -0.44 -9.75 4.51
C GLN A 293 -1.70 -10.58 4.27
N ASP A 294 -2.07 -10.68 3.01
CA ASP A 294 -3.17 -11.52 2.57
C ASP A 294 -2.78 -12.19 1.26
N LYS A 295 -2.71 -13.51 1.23
CA LYS A 295 -2.27 -14.25 0.03
C LYS A 295 -3.12 -13.94 -1.20
N GLN A 296 -4.39 -13.63 -0.97
CA GLN A 296 -5.37 -13.40 -1.99
C GLN A 296 -5.41 -11.93 -2.40
N TRP A 297 -5.52 -11.04 -1.41
CA TRP A 297 -5.83 -9.63 -1.63
C TRP A 297 -4.64 -8.69 -1.49
N PHE A 298 -3.43 -9.18 -1.21
CA PHE A 298 -2.24 -8.32 -1.08
C PHE A 298 -2.00 -7.48 -2.33
N GLY A 299 -2.09 -8.06 -3.52
CA GLY A 299 -1.92 -7.31 -4.78
C GLY A 299 -2.95 -6.20 -4.96
N LEU A 300 -4.16 -6.39 -4.43
CA LEU A 300 -5.22 -5.38 -4.40
C LEU A 300 -4.84 -4.20 -3.50
N LEU A 301 -4.34 -4.50 -2.29
CA LEU A 301 -3.94 -3.51 -1.31
C LEU A 301 -2.73 -2.70 -1.74
N GLU A 302 -1.72 -3.35 -2.34
CA GLU A 302 -0.57 -2.66 -2.93
C GLU A 302 -1.01 -1.66 -3.99
N PHE A 303 -1.98 -2.08 -4.79
CA PHE A 303 -2.51 -1.21 -5.82
C PHE A 303 -3.21 0.01 -5.23
N LEU A 304 -4.02 -0.16 -4.19
CA LEU A 304 -4.63 0.94 -3.45
C LEU A 304 -3.58 1.88 -2.84
N GLY A 305 -2.56 1.34 -2.18
CA GLY A 305 -1.47 2.12 -1.57
C GLY A 305 -0.61 2.84 -2.60
N SER A 306 -0.48 2.34 -3.83
CA SER A 306 0.32 3.03 -4.86
C SER A 306 -0.26 4.38 -5.30
N GLY A 307 -1.55 4.65 -5.02
CA GLY A 307 -2.27 5.81 -5.54
C GLY A 307 -2.50 5.80 -7.05
N ARG A 308 -2.07 4.74 -7.76
CA ARG A 308 -2.11 4.65 -9.23
C ARG A 308 -3.39 4.03 -9.76
N LEU A 309 -4.53 4.37 -9.16
CA LEU A 309 -5.82 3.75 -9.48
C LEU A 309 -6.18 3.81 -10.98
N ASN A 310 -5.72 4.83 -11.71
CA ASN A 310 -5.97 4.98 -13.15
C ASN A 310 -5.13 4.03 -14.03
N GLN A 311 -4.08 3.39 -13.49
CA GLN A 311 -3.20 2.46 -14.21
C GLN A 311 -3.59 0.99 -14.00
N ALA A 312 -4.69 0.73 -13.29
CA ALA A 312 -5.10 -0.61 -12.83
C ALA A 312 -5.43 -1.58 -13.95
N ASP A 313 -6.02 -1.08 -15.04
CA ASP A 313 -6.79 -1.90 -15.98
C ASP A 313 -5.98 -3.06 -16.56
N GLY A 314 -4.68 -2.85 -16.84
CA GLY A 314 -3.83 -3.90 -17.40
C GLY A 314 -3.19 -4.84 -16.39
N MET A 315 -3.07 -4.43 -15.13
CA MET A 315 -2.37 -5.20 -14.09
C MET A 315 -3.36 -6.04 -13.27
N ILE A 316 -4.51 -5.47 -12.93
CA ILE A 316 -5.56 -6.16 -12.18
C ILE A 316 -6.10 -7.33 -12.97
N ASP A 317 -6.39 -7.19 -14.25
CA ASP A 317 -6.93 -8.30 -15.05
C ASP A 317 -5.92 -9.47 -15.20
N LYS A 318 -4.63 -9.22 -14.97
CA LYS A 318 -3.57 -10.24 -14.98
C LYS A 318 -3.32 -10.85 -13.60
N VAL A 319 -3.20 -10.00 -12.58
CA VAL A 319 -2.93 -10.40 -11.18
C VAL A 319 -4.16 -11.05 -10.56
N LEU A 320 -5.33 -10.48 -10.83
CA LEU A 320 -6.64 -10.98 -10.42
C LEU A 320 -7.33 -11.78 -11.53
N SER A 321 -6.59 -12.31 -12.52
CA SER A 321 -7.16 -13.13 -13.61
C SER A 321 -7.94 -14.37 -13.12
N ARG A 322 -7.70 -14.81 -11.88
CA ARG A 322 -8.46 -15.88 -11.21
C ARG A 322 -9.59 -15.35 -10.31
N GLU A 323 -9.60 -14.05 -10.03
CA GLU A 323 -10.41 -13.40 -8.99
C GLU A 323 -10.84 -12.00 -9.43
N ASN A 324 -11.65 -11.88 -10.48
CA ASN A 324 -12.34 -10.64 -10.86
C ASN A 324 -12.64 -9.76 -9.61
N PRO A 325 -12.25 -8.48 -9.55
CA PRO A 325 -12.51 -7.62 -8.39
C PRO A 325 -14.00 -7.54 -7.99
N GLU A 326 -14.90 -7.86 -8.91
CA GLU A 326 -16.31 -8.09 -8.60
C GLU A 326 -16.49 -9.25 -7.60
N TYR A 327 -15.65 -10.30 -7.61
CA TYR A 327 -15.62 -11.34 -6.56
C TYR A 327 -15.26 -10.80 -5.18
N ALA A 328 -14.45 -9.75 -5.06
CA ALA A 328 -14.24 -9.07 -3.78
C ALA A 328 -15.56 -8.46 -3.28
N LEU A 329 -16.37 -7.91 -4.20
CA LEU A 329 -17.72 -7.41 -3.91
C LEU A 329 -18.72 -8.56 -3.64
N TYR A 330 -18.59 -9.69 -4.35
CA TYR A 330 -19.41 -10.89 -4.16
C TYR A 330 -18.99 -11.73 -2.95
N GLY A 331 -17.84 -11.44 -2.31
CA GLY A 331 -17.19 -12.15 -1.19
C GLY A 331 -18.04 -12.33 0.07
N LYS A 332 -19.32 -11.95 0.00
CA LYS A 332 -20.38 -12.14 0.99
C LYS A 332 -20.20 -11.20 2.17
N VAL A 333 -21.32 -11.08 2.91
CA VAL A 333 -21.48 -10.68 4.32
C VAL A 333 -20.25 -10.79 5.24
N LYS A 334 -19.31 -11.71 4.95
CA LYS A 334 -18.17 -12.10 5.79
C LYS A 334 -16.95 -11.18 5.69
N GLY A 335 -16.74 -10.48 4.58
CA GLY A 335 -15.52 -9.68 4.35
C GLY A 335 -15.81 -8.25 3.91
N PRO A 336 -16.44 -7.40 4.75
CA PRO A 336 -16.90 -6.10 4.31
C PRO A 336 -15.78 -5.14 3.88
N LEU A 337 -14.60 -5.19 4.51
CA LEU A 337 -13.47 -4.34 4.14
C LEU A 337 -12.85 -4.76 2.80
N VAL A 338 -12.86 -6.06 2.48
CA VAL A 338 -12.47 -6.57 1.16
C VAL A 338 -13.45 -6.09 0.09
N ALA A 339 -14.76 -6.09 0.40
CA ALA A 339 -15.78 -5.54 -0.49
C ALA A 339 -15.60 -4.03 -0.72
N VAL A 340 -15.25 -3.25 0.32
CA VAL A 340 -14.89 -1.83 0.16
C VAL A 340 -13.72 -1.66 -0.81
N ALA A 341 -12.63 -2.42 -0.62
CA ALA A 341 -11.46 -2.38 -1.51
C ALA A 341 -11.82 -2.71 -2.97
N GLY A 342 -12.64 -3.75 -3.18
CA GLY A 342 -13.20 -4.09 -4.49
C GLY A 342 -14.05 -2.96 -5.09
N GLY A 343 -14.86 -2.29 -4.27
CA GLY A 343 -15.69 -1.15 -4.68
C GLY A 343 -14.87 0.06 -5.11
N ILE A 344 -13.80 0.40 -4.37
CA ILE A 344 -12.86 1.48 -4.73
C ILE A 344 -12.28 1.23 -6.12
N ILE A 345 -11.78 0.02 -6.36
CA ILE A 345 -11.17 -0.34 -7.65
C ILE A 345 -12.20 -0.37 -8.76
N SER A 346 -13.38 -0.92 -8.51
CA SER A 346 -14.46 -0.99 -9.51
C SER A 346 -14.87 0.41 -9.96
N ILE A 347 -15.02 1.37 -9.03
CA ILE A 347 -15.32 2.76 -9.37
C ILE A 347 -14.15 3.42 -10.11
N ALA A 348 -12.92 3.25 -9.62
CA ALA A 348 -11.75 3.90 -10.23
C ALA A 348 -11.48 3.45 -11.68
N ARG A 349 -11.84 2.22 -12.02
CA ARG A 349 -11.75 1.66 -13.38
C ARG A 349 -12.96 2.00 -14.26
N CYS A 350 -14.08 2.37 -13.66
CA CYS A 350 -15.33 2.56 -14.39
C CYS A 350 -15.32 3.89 -15.16
N GLN A 351 -15.06 3.80 -16.47
CA GLN A 351 -15.16 4.96 -17.37
C GLN A 351 -16.60 5.24 -17.82
N SER A 352 -17.50 4.26 -17.67
CA SER A 352 -18.88 4.35 -18.13
C SER A 352 -19.81 4.94 -17.09
N THR A 353 -20.69 5.85 -17.52
CA THR A 353 -21.81 6.35 -16.73
C THR A 353 -23.02 5.40 -16.76
N GLN A 354 -22.99 4.34 -17.57
CA GLN A 354 -24.03 3.33 -17.61
C GLN A 354 -24.02 2.47 -16.36
N GLN A 355 -25.18 1.91 -16.02
CA GLN A 355 -25.31 0.98 -14.90
C GLN A 355 -24.39 -0.24 -15.09
N GLN A 356 -23.64 -0.56 -14.04
CA GLN A 356 -22.78 -1.75 -14.00
C GLN A 356 -23.47 -2.86 -13.21
N THR A 357 -23.10 -4.11 -13.48
CA THR A 357 -23.61 -5.30 -12.77
C THR A 357 -23.31 -5.26 -11.27
N TRP A 358 -22.22 -4.60 -10.87
CA TRP A 358 -21.81 -4.46 -9.48
C TRP A 358 -22.40 -3.24 -8.76
N ASP A 359 -23.07 -2.31 -9.45
CA ASP A 359 -23.65 -1.10 -8.83
C ASP A 359 -24.55 -1.45 -7.60
N PRO A 360 -25.45 -2.46 -7.64
CA PRO A 360 -26.30 -2.81 -6.49
C PRO A 360 -25.54 -3.27 -5.24
N TRP A 361 -24.28 -3.72 -5.39
CA TRP A 361 -23.46 -4.11 -4.24
C TRP A 361 -23.01 -2.91 -3.41
N LEU A 362 -22.87 -1.73 -4.02
CA LEU A 362 -22.57 -0.51 -3.27
C LEU A 362 -23.73 -0.12 -2.37
N ASP A 363 -24.98 -0.32 -2.83
CA ASP A 363 -26.17 -0.14 -1.99
C ASP A 363 -26.17 -1.14 -0.82
N ASN A 364 -25.88 -2.41 -1.06
CA ASN A 364 -25.76 -3.41 0.00
C ASN A 364 -24.66 -3.05 1.00
N LEU A 365 -23.49 -2.62 0.51
CA LEU A 365 -22.37 -2.23 1.37
C LEU A 365 -22.73 -1.03 2.26
N ALA A 366 -23.38 -0.01 1.70
CA ALA A 366 -23.84 1.15 2.44
C ALA A 366 -24.90 0.77 3.50
N ASN A 367 -25.82 -0.14 3.19
CA ASN A 367 -26.94 -0.47 4.07
C ASN A 367 -26.60 -1.54 5.12
N TRP A 368 -25.82 -2.56 4.77
CA TRP A 368 -25.54 -3.70 5.65
C TRP A 368 -24.45 -3.42 6.68
N PHE A 369 -23.59 -2.44 6.44
CA PHE A 369 -22.46 -2.11 7.31
C PHE A 369 -22.50 -0.63 7.71
N PRO A 370 -23.47 -0.24 8.56
CA PRO A 370 -23.62 1.14 9.02
C PRO A 370 -22.36 1.78 9.59
N ARG A 371 -21.48 0.99 10.21
CA ARG A 371 -20.24 1.48 10.84
C ARG A 371 -19.03 1.52 9.90
N ILE A 372 -19.25 1.29 8.61
CA ILE A 372 -18.24 1.47 7.56
C ILE A 372 -18.59 2.74 6.78
N PRO A 373 -17.90 3.85 7.02
CA PRO A 373 -18.15 5.12 6.33
C PRO A 373 -17.96 5.02 4.81
N ASP A 374 -17.04 4.15 4.37
CA ASP A 374 -16.67 3.96 2.97
C ASP A 374 -17.88 3.53 2.11
N GLY A 375 -18.80 2.71 2.61
CA GLY A 375 -19.94 2.19 1.83
C GLY A 375 -20.78 3.28 1.16
N PRO A 376 -21.42 4.19 1.92
CA PRO A 376 -22.20 5.27 1.35
C PRO A 376 -21.35 6.31 0.60
N ILE A 377 -20.06 6.49 0.95
CA ILE A 377 -19.13 7.32 0.16
C ILE A 377 -18.98 6.75 -1.25
N LEU A 378 -18.68 5.46 -1.38
CA LEU A 378 -18.50 4.80 -2.67
C LEU A 378 -19.79 4.85 -3.49
N LEU A 379 -20.94 4.59 -2.86
CA LEU A 379 -22.25 4.71 -3.48
C LEU A 379 -22.51 6.15 -3.98
N GLY A 380 -22.23 7.16 -3.16
CA GLY A 380 -22.38 8.57 -3.50
C GLY A 380 -21.48 8.99 -4.65
N CYS A 381 -20.20 8.62 -4.61
CA CYS A 381 -19.25 8.87 -5.69
C CYS A 381 -19.74 8.24 -7.01
N ARG A 382 -20.22 7.00 -6.96
CA ARG A 382 -20.74 6.31 -8.14
C ARG A 382 -22.01 6.97 -8.68
N ARG A 383 -22.95 7.36 -7.82
CA ARG A 383 -24.17 8.08 -8.23
C ARG A 383 -23.85 9.45 -8.83
N ALA A 384 -22.88 10.17 -8.26
CA ALA A 384 -22.43 11.47 -8.78
C ALA A 384 -21.92 11.37 -10.21
N ALA A 385 -21.11 10.34 -10.50
CA ALA A 385 -20.60 10.09 -11.85
C ALA A 385 -21.69 9.74 -12.87
N LYS A 386 -22.85 9.23 -12.41
CA LYS A 386 -23.99 8.84 -13.26
C LYS A 386 -25.06 9.93 -13.36
N ALA A 387 -25.03 10.94 -12.49
CA ALA A 387 -26.09 11.92 -12.37
C ALA A 387 -26.30 12.70 -13.67
N GLN A 388 -27.55 12.74 -14.14
CA GLN A 388 -27.97 13.45 -15.35
C GLN A 388 -28.73 14.75 -15.05
N ASN A 389 -29.08 14.97 -13.78
CA ASN A 389 -29.83 16.13 -13.33
C ASN A 389 -29.53 16.47 -11.87
N LEU A 390 -30.06 17.60 -11.41
CA LEU A 390 -29.84 18.13 -10.07
C LEU A 390 -30.34 17.18 -8.97
N GLU A 391 -31.50 16.56 -9.15
CA GLU A 391 -32.10 15.66 -8.15
C GLU A 391 -31.20 14.42 -7.91
N GLN A 392 -30.68 13.83 -8.98
CA GLN A 392 -29.73 12.71 -8.90
C GLN A 392 -28.39 13.13 -8.27
N LEU A 393 -27.93 14.36 -8.55
CA LEU A 393 -26.71 14.89 -7.93
C LEU A 393 -26.91 15.16 -6.43
N GLN A 394 -28.08 15.68 -6.02
CA GLN A 394 -28.45 15.84 -4.62
C GLN A 394 -28.55 14.50 -3.90
N ASP A 395 -29.07 13.48 -4.57
CA ASP A 395 -29.10 12.13 -4.03
C ASP A 395 -27.69 11.56 -3.82
N ALA A 396 -26.79 11.76 -4.80
CA ALA A 396 -25.39 11.41 -4.66
C ALA A 396 -24.72 12.14 -3.48
N PHE A 397 -24.97 13.45 -3.34
CA PHE A 397 -24.47 14.25 -2.22
C PHE A 397 -24.92 13.70 -0.87
N ARG A 398 -26.22 13.39 -0.70
CA ARG A 398 -26.75 12.81 0.56
C ARG A 398 -26.02 11.53 0.97
N ARG A 399 -25.58 10.70 0.01
CA ARG A 399 -24.80 9.49 0.30
C ARG A 399 -23.36 9.79 0.71
N VAL A 400 -22.70 10.74 0.06
CA VAL A 400 -21.37 11.18 0.48
C VAL A 400 -21.43 11.80 1.88
N GLU A 401 -22.42 12.66 2.12
CA GLU A 401 -22.70 13.27 3.41
C GLU A 401 -22.94 12.21 4.49
N GLU A 402 -23.83 11.24 4.22
CA GLU A 402 -24.09 10.10 5.12
C GLU A 402 -22.78 9.40 5.53
N GLY A 403 -21.87 9.14 4.59
CA GLY A 403 -20.58 8.53 4.92
C GLY A 403 -19.69 9.42 5.78
N VAL A 404 -19.59 10.71 5.49
CA VAL A 404 -18.86 11.66 6.37
C VAL A 404 -19.48 11.67 7.78
N TYR A 405 -20.80 11.62 7.88
CA TYR A 405 -21.52 11.54 9.16
C TYR A 405 -21.34 10.22 9.90
N ARG A 406 -20.97 9.12 9.22
CA ARG A 406 -20.57 7.84 9.84
C ARG A 406 -19.13 7.86 10.37
N GLY A 407 -18.30 8.80 9.92
CA GLY A 407 -16.95 9.06 10.44
C GLY A 407 -15.87 8.99 9.37
N ILE A 408 -14.61 8.93 9.81
CA ILE A 408 -13.47 8.87 8.90
C ILE A 408 -13.43 7.48 8.24
N PRO A 409 -13.28 7.34 6.91
CA PRO A 409 -13.17 6.06 6.19
C PRO A 409 -12.01 5.16 6.63
N PHE A 410 -12.14 3.85 6.38
CA PHE A 410 -11.07 2.88 6.60
C PHE A 410 -9.94 3.01 5.57
N PHE A 411 -10.25 3.38 4.33
CA PHE A 411 -9.28 3.47 3.23
C PHE A 411 -8.96 4.92 2.88
N SER A 412 -7.67 5.23 2.72
CA SER A 412 -7.21 6.56 2.27
C SER A 412 -7.81 6.93 0.91
N ALA A 413 -7.96 5.95 0.01
CA ALA A 413 -8.57 6.15 -1.29
C ALA A 413 -10.02 6.63 -1.21
N SER A 414 -10.83 6.11 -0.26
CA SER A 414 -12.20 6.59 -0.04
C SER A 414 -12.24 8.06 0.37
N ILE A 415 -11.25 8.54 1.12
CA ILE A 415 -11.14 9.94 1.53
C ILE A 415 -10.78 10.83 0.35
N ALA A 416 -9.83 10.40 -0.49
CA ALA A 416 -9.51 11.09 -1.73
C ALA A 416 -10.71 11.17 -2.68
N MET A 417 -11.48 10.08 -2.80
CA MET A 417 -12.73 10.04 -3.57
C MET A 417 -13.80 10.97 -3.00
N THR A 418 -13.95 11.00 -1.68
CA THR A 418 -14.87 11.93 -0.98
C THR A 418 -14.53 13.37 -1.31
N ASN A 419 -13.27 13.78 -1.14
CA ASN A 419 -12.83 15.16 -1.42
C ASN A 419 -13.07 15.54 -2.88
N ARG A 420 -12.79 14.63 -3.83
CA ARG A 420 -13.06 14.85 -5.26
C ARG A 420 -14.55 14.98 -5.56
N ALA A 421 -15.38 14.10 -5.01
CA ALA A 421 -16.83 14.13 -5.22
C ALA A 421 -17.44 15.43 -4.67
N LEU A 422 -17.04 15.86 -3.47
CA LEU A 422 -17.53 17.12 -2.89
C LEU A 422 -17.07 18.34 -3.70
N ALA A 423 -15.84 18.34 -4.21
CA ALA A 423 -15.35 19.40 -5.11
C ALA A 423 -16.10 19.43 -6.44
N GLN A 424 -16.51 18.27 -6.98
CA GLN A 424 -17.32 18.21 -8.20
C GLN A 424 -18.74 18.74 -7.98
N MET A 425 -19.29 18.56 -6.77
CA MET A 425 -20.66 18.98 -6.42
C MET A 425 -20.75 20.45 -5.96
N SER A 426 -19.64 21.08 -5.57
CA SER A 426 -19.64 22.37 -4.87
C SER A 426 -20.22 23.54 -5.68
N ASP A 427 -20.12 23.49 -7.01
CA ASP A 427 -20.63 24.55 -7.88
C ASP A 427 -22.17 24.59 -7.92
N VAL A 428 -22.81 23.46 -7.59
CA VAL A 428 -24.26 23.27 -7.71
C VAL A 428 -24.91 23.07 -6.34
N ILE A 429 -24.19 22.48 -5.38
CA ILE A 429 -24.66 22.16 -4.02
C ILE A 429 -23.75 22.88 -3.02
N PRO A 430 -24.12 24.08 -2.52
CA PRO A 430 -23.28 24.85 -1.59
C PRO A 430 -22.91 24.09 -0.31
N GLU A 431 -23.76 23.19 0.15
CA GLU A 431 -23.53 22.30 1.29
C GLU A 431 -22.31 21.39 1.07
N ALA A 432 -22.03 21.00 -0.18
CA ALA A 432 -20.87 20.18 -0.51
C ALA A 432 -19.55 20.92 -0.23
N GLU A 433 -19.47 22.22 -0.53
CA GLU A 433 -18.28 23.02 -0.19
C GLU A 433 -18.11 23.19 1.32
N LYS A 434 -19.21 23.40 2.06
CA LYS A 434 -19.17 23.45 3.54
C LYS A 434 -18.62 22.14 4.10
N LEU A 435 -19.13 21.00 3.63
CA LEU A 435 -18.68 19.69 4.06
C LEU A 435 -17.23 19.41 3.65
N ARG A 436 -16.82 19.85 2.45
CA ARG A 436 -15.43 19.71 1.97
C ARG A 436 -14.46 20.48 2.86
N ARG A 437 -14.77 21.72 3.20
CA ARG A 437 -13.97 22.53 4.15
C ARG A 437 -13.92 21.90 5.53
N PHE A 438 -15.01 21.29 5.97
CA PHE A 438 -15.08 20.60 7.25
C PHE A 438 -14.10 19.42 7.32
N ILE A 439 -13.99 18.60 6.26
CA ILE A 439 -13.08 17.43 6.26
C ILE A 439 -11.64 17.75 5.81
N ALA A 440 -11.41 18.92 5.22
CA ALA A 440 -10.12 19.31 4.65
C ALA A 440 -8.93 19.20 5.62
N PRO A 441 -9.05 19.58 6.91
CA PRO A 441 -7.93 19.47 7.85
C PRO A 441 -7.45 18.02 8.07
N VAL A 442 -8.36 17.04 8.09
CA VAL A 442 -8.00 15.62 8.18
C VAL A 442 -7.40 15.16 6.85
N THR A 443 -8.03 15.54 5.73
CA THR A 443 -7.59 15.14 4.38
C THR A 443 -6.16 15.60 4.09
N ALA A 444 -5.77 16.79 4.56
CA ALA A 444 -4.43 17.33 4.40
C ALA A 444 -3.35 16.57 5.18
N ARG A 445 -3.73 15.71 6.13
CA ARG A 445 -2.80 14.95 7.01
C ARG A 445 -2.79 13.45 6.74
N ILE A 446 -3.50 13.01 5.71
CA ILE A 446 -3.55 11.60 5.34
C ILE A 446 -2.45 11.30 4.35
N ASP A 447 -1.74 10.19 4.55
CA ASP A 447 -0.87 9.65 3.52
C ASP A 447 -1.71 8.95 2.42
N PRO A 448 -1.79 9.51 1.20
CA PRO A 448 -2.50 8.86 0.09
C PRO A 448 -1.76 7.61 -0.41
N GLY A 449 -0.51 7.41 -0.01
CA GLY A 449 0.34 6.26 -0.33
C GLY A 449 0.07 5.00 0.52
N GLN A 450 -0.91 5.06 1.44
CA GLN A 450 -1.30 3.93 2.27
C GLN A 450 -2.64 3.36 1.79
N PRO A 451 -2.83 2.03 1.78
CA PRO A 451 -4.13 1.44 1.48
C PRO A 451 -5.18 1.85 2.52
N PHE A 452 -4.79 1.87 3.80
CA PHE A 452 -5.66 2.23 4.93
C PHE A 452 -5.37 3.64 5.42
N THR A 453 -6.37 4.27 6.01
CA THR A 453 -6.27 5.64 6.53
C THR A 453 -5.21 5.72 7.62
N VAL A 454 -4.14 6.49 7.35
CA VAL A 454 -3.10 6.85 8.30
C VAL A 454 -3.02 8.38 8.36
N ILE A 455 -3.21 8.95 9.55
CA ILE A 455 -3.29 10.39 9.80
C ILE A 455 -2.10 10.80 10.66
N SER A 456 -1.30 11.74 10.16
CA SER A 456 -0.29 12.41 10.98
C SER A 456 -0.96 13.41 11.94
N LEU A 457 -0.52 13.46 13.19
CA LEU A 457 -1.06 14.36 14.22
C LEU A 457 -0.02 15.35 14.76
N SER A 458 1.21 15.32 14.22
CA SER A 458 2.31 16.21 14.60
C SER A 458 2.24 17.59 13.94
#